data_AF-M4CZ94-F1
#
_entry.id   AF-M4CZ94-F1
#
_cell.length_a   1.000
_cell.length_b   1.000
_cell.length_c   1.000
_cell.angle_alpha   90.00
_cell.angle_beta   90.00
_cell.angle_gamma   90.00
#
_symmetry.space_group_name_H-M   'P 1'
#
loop_
_entity.id
_entity.type
_entity.pdbx_description
1 polymer ?
#
loop_
_entity_poly.entity_id
_entity_poly.type
_entity_poly.pdbx_seq_one_letter_code
_entity_poly.pdbx_strand_id
1 'polypeptide(L)'
;MNCQKLSLEASTHAAQNERLPLRVIVQVLFFEQLRLRTSISGWFFVSENLDNPELLYQSGGNGGLLKPRGENVREKVCELEKECMNMKEELQKLVRSKRSWKNFTRKLNFKKKSECFNPKDQAKPAV
;
A
#
# COMPACT_ATOMS: atom_id res chain seq x y z
N MET A 1 12.14 10.12 -39.28
CA MET A 1 11.96 10.71 -37.94
C MET A 1 12.58 9.76 -36.92
N ASN A 2 13.29 10.24 -35.90
CA ASN A 2 13.84 9.37 -34.86
C ASN A 2 12.93 9.40 -33.61
N CYS A 3 11.89 8.55 -33.58
CA CYS A 3 10.95 8.50 -32.46
C CYS A 3 11.59 8.06 -31.13
N GLN A 4 12.73 7.35 -31.18
CA GLN A 4 13.46 6.91 -29.99
C GLN A 4 14.04 8.07 -29.18
N LYS A 5 14.33 9.19 -29.82
CA LYS A 5 14.92 10.37 -29.18
C LYS A 5 13.88 11.38 -28.69
N LEU A 6 12.60 11.12 -28.90
CA LEU A 6 11.53 12.01 -28.45
C LEU A 6 11.26 11.79 -26.96
N SER A 7 11.15 12.89 -26.22
CA SER A 7 10.59 12.86 -24.87
C SER A 7 9.11 12.49 -24.93
N LEU A 8 8.55 12.02 -23.81
CA LEU A 8 7.11 11.74 -23.69
C LEU A 8 6.27 12.95 -24.11
N GLU A 9 6.65 14.14 -23.66
CA GLU A 9 5.95 15.39 -23.98
C GLU A 9 6.04 15.73 -25.48
N ALA A 10 7.21 15.56 -26.09
CA ALA A 10 7.39 15.79 -27.53
C ALA A 10 6.61 14.77 -28.37
N SER A 11 6.54 13.50 -27.94
CA SER A 11 5.70 12.48 -28.56
C SER A 11 4.21 12.85 -28.48
N THR A 12 3.73 13.28 -27.30
CA THR A 12 2.34 13.71 -27.10
C THR A 12 2.00 14.90 -28.00
N HIS A 13 2.87 15.91 -28.03
CA HIS A 13 2.67 17.08 -28.87
C HIS A 13 2.69 16.72 -30.37
N ALA A 14 3.60 15.84 -30.80
CA ALA A 14 3.64 15.37 -32.19
C ALA A 14 2.40 14.55 -32.56
N ALA A 15 1.86 13.74 -31.65
CA ALA A 15 0.65 12.97 -31.88
C ALA A 15 -0.60 13.84 -32.05
N GLN A 16 -0.64 15.00 -31.40
CA GLN A 16 -1.75 15.96 -31.46
C GLN A 16 -1.59 16.99 -32.58
N ASN A 17 -0.46 17.03 -33.27
CA ASN A 17 -0.20 18.03 -34.29
C ASN A 17 -0.80 17.62 -35.64
N GLU A 18 -1.97 18.16 -35.94
CA GLU A 18 -2.70 17.92 -37.20
C GLU A 18 -1.96 18.40 -38.46
N ARG A 19 -0.94 19.27 -38.31
CA ARG A 19 -0.13 19.75 -39.43
C ARG A 19 0.95 18.75 -39.85
N LEU A 20 1.20 17.69 -39.06
CA LEU A 20 2.14 16.65 -39.42
C LEU A 20 1.50 15.64 -40.38
N PRO A 21 2.29 15.07 -41.33
CA PRO A 21 1.79 13.98 -42.15
C PRO A 21 1.33 12.81 -41.30
N LEU A 22 0.23 12.15 -41.68
CA LEU A 22 -0.33 10.99 -40.95
C LEU A 22 0.72 9.91 -40.67
N ARG A 23 1.64 9.67 -41.61
CA ARG A 23 2.76 8.71 -41.44
C ARG A 23 3.61 9.02 -40.21
N VAL A 24 3.84 10.30 -39.93
CA VAL A 24 4.66 10.74 -38.79
C VAL A 24 3.91 10.49 -37.47
N ILE A 25 2.63 10.85 -37.42
CA ILE A 25 1.78 10.63 -36.24
C ILE A 25 1.71 9.13 -35.91
N VAL A 26 1.45 8.29 -36.90
CA VAL A 26 1.40 6.82 -36.72
C VAL A 26 2.75 6.27 -36.23
N GLN A 27 3.88 6.78 -36.74
CA GLN A 27 5.21 6.36 -36.29
C GLN A 27 5.48 6.74 -34.82
N VAL A 28 5.04 7.92 -34.39
CA VAL A 28 5.14 8.34 -32.98
C VAL A 28 4.27 7.44 -32.10
N LEU A 29 3.02 7.23 -32.48
CA LEU A 29 2.07 6.39 -31.71
C LEU A 29 2.53 4.93 -31.59
N PHE A 30 3.01 4.33 -32.68
CA PHE A 30 3.51 2.96 -32.65
C PHE A 30 4.72 2.82 -31.73
N PHE A 31 5.61 3.81 -31.73
CA PHE A 31 6.76 3.81 -30.86
C PHE A 31 6.37 3.95 -29.38
N GLU A 32 5.40 4.80 -29.07
CA GLU A 32 4.81 4.90 -27.73
C GLU A 32 4.20 3.57 -27.28
N GLN A 33 3.46 2.87 -28.17
CA GLN A 33 2.92 1.55 -27.87
C GLN A 33 4.01 0.52 -27.57
N LEU A 34 5.10 0.50 -28.34
CA LEU A 34 6.25 -0.37 -28.08
C LEU A 34 6.91 -0.07 -26.73
N ARG A 35 7.06 1.22 -26.40
CA ARG A 35 7.63 1.66 -25.11
C ARG A 35 6.75 1.25 -23.95
N LEU A 36 5.43 1.44 -24.05
CA LEU A 36 4.46 1.03 -23.03
C LEU A 36 4.47 -0.49 -22.81
N ARG A 37 4.45 -1.28 -23.90
CA ARG A 37 4.51 -2.74 -23.81
C ARG A 37 5.76 -3.22 -23.09
N THR A 38 6.93 -2.63 -23.41
CA THR A 38 8.20 -2.98 -22.77
C THR A 38 8.18 -2.64 -21.27
N SER A 39 7.66 -1.47 -20.90
CA SER A 39 7.52 -1.07 -19.49
C SER A 39 6.57 -2.00 -18.72
N ILE A 40 5.44 -2.37 -19.31
CA ILE A 40 4.46 -3.28 -18.69
C ILE A 40 5.05 -4.68 -18.51
N SER A 41 5.72 -5.23 -19.53
CA SER A 41 6.40 -6.52 -19.42
C SER A 41 7.51 -6.50 -18.35
N GLY A 42 8.27 -5.41 -18.27
CA GLY A 42 9.24 -5.20 -17.20
C GLY A 42 8.59 -5.12 -15.82
N TRP A 43 7.46 -4.44 -15.69
CA TRP A 43 6.69 -4.37 -14.45
C TRP A 43 6.15 -5.73 -14.00
N PHE A 44 5.59 -6.51 -14.93
CA PHE A 44 5.06 -7.84 -14.65
C PHE A 44 6.16 -8.79 -14.17
N PHE A 45 7.32 -8.80 -14.85
CA PHE A 45 8.49 -9.57 -14.44
C PHE A 45 9.00 -9.18 -13.05
N VAL A 46 9.03 -7.87 -12.75
CA VAL A 46 9.39 -7.31 -11.44
C VAL A 46 8.40 -7.74 -10.35
N SER A 47 7.12 -7.82 -10.67
CA SER A 47 6.04 -8.20 -9.74
C SER A 47 6.02 -9.70 -9.47
N GLU A 48 6.26 -10.55 -10.47
CA GLU A 48 6.28 -12.02 -10.30
C GLU A 48 7.56 -12.53 -9.63
N ASN A 49 8.71 -11.88 -9.82
CA ASN A 49 9.98 -12.29 -9.20
C ASN A 49 10.17 -11.74 -7.78
N LEU A 50 9.13 -11.24 -7.11
CA LEU A 50 9.24 -10.83 -5.71
C LEU A 50 9.57 -12.01 -4.77
N ASP A 51 9.39 -13.26 -5.24
CA ASP A 51 9.69 -14.50 -4.52
C ASP A 51 11.05 -15.13 -4.87
N ASN A 52 11.82 -14.59 -5.84
CA ASN A 52 13.13 -15.14 -6.21
C ASN A 52 14.15 -14.05 -6.61
N PRO A 53 15.19 -13.77 -5.80
CA PRO A 53 16.15 -12.68 -6.05
C PRO A 53 17.19 -12.95 -7.15
N GLU A 54 17.17 -14.10 -7.84
CA GLU A 54 18.30 -14.52 -8.69
C GLU A 54 18.26 -14.05 -10.16
N LEU A 55 17.16 -13.48 -10.68
CA LEU A 55 17.04 -13.17 -12.12
C LEU A 55 17.29 -11.70 -12.51
N LEU A 56 17.98 -10.92 -11.69
CA LEU A 56 18.26 -9.50 -12.03
C LEU A 56 19.36 -9.30 -13.08
N TYR A 57 20.05 -10.36 -13.51
CA TYR A 57 21.10 -10.28 -14.53
C TYR A 57 20.94 -11.36 -15.59
N GLN A 58 19.95 -11.20 -16.47
CA GLN A 58 20.00 -11.72 -17.84
C GLN A 58 18.78 -11.27 -18.65
N SER A 59 18.94 -10.17 -19.38
CA SER A 59 18.38 -10.05 -20.72
C SER A 59 19.19 -9.01 -21.49
N GLY A 60 20.24 -9.50 -22.16
CA GLY A 60 20.99 -8.74 -23.14
C GLY A 60 20.11 -8.48 -24.34
N GLY A 61 19.82 -7.20 -24.58
CA GLY A 61 19.13 -6.73 -25.77
C GLY A 61 19.32 -5.23 -25.90
N ASN A 62 20.25 -4.84 -26.77
CA ASN A 62 20.62 -3.46 -27.05
C ASN A 62 19.39 -2.55 -27.27
N GLY A 63 19.12 -1.70 -26.29
CA GLY A 63 18.01 -0.75 -26.34
C GLY A 63 18.16 0.24 -25.21
N GLY A 64 19.17 1.11 -25.30
CA GLY A 64 19.29 2.26 -24.41
C GLY A 64 18.06 3.13 -24.57
N LEU A 65 17.08 2.96 -23.70
CA LEU A 65 15.87 3.77 -23.75
C LEU A 65 15.19 3.82 -22.40
N LEU A 66 15.36 4.97 -21.77
CA LEU A 66 14.47 5.54 -20.77
C LEU A 66 14.20 4.61 -19.60
N LYS A 67 15.16 4.58 -18.68
CA LYS A 67 14.89 4.44 -17.24
C LYS A 67 13.67 5.34 -16.96
N PRO A 68 12.47 4.80 -16.71
CA PRO A 68 11.38 5.64 -16.27
C PRO A 68 11.91 6.30 -15.01
N ARG A 69 11.76 7.60 -14.88
CA ARG A 69 11.94 8.32 -13.62
C ARG A 69 10.83 7.89 -12.65
N GLY A 70 10.76 6.59 -12.37
CA GLY A 70 10.14 6.02 -11.20
C GLY A 70 11.27 5.95 -10.20
N GLU A 71 11.39 7.00 -9.38
CA GLU A 71 11.98 6.87 -8.05
C GLU A 71 11.51 5.53 -7.50
N ASN A 72 12.48 4.64 -7.24
CA ASN A 72 12.33 3.20 -7.13
C ASN A 72 11.01 2.85 -6.44
N VAL A 73 9.98 2.54 -7.24
CA VAL A 73 8.62 2.30 -6.70
C VAL A 73 8.67 1.15 -5.70
N ARG A 74 9.59 0.22 -5.90
CA ARG A 74 9.86 -0.90 -5.01
C ARG A 74 10.42 -0.46 -3.65
N GLU A 75 11.35 0.50 -3.65
CA GLU A 75 11.89 1.12 -2.43
C GLU A 75 10.79 1.85 -1.65
N LYS A 76 9.98 2.65 -2.34
CA LYS A 76 8.83 3.33 -1.72
C LYS A 76 7.77 2.37 -1.19
N VAL A 77 7.49 1.27 -1.90
CA VAL A 77 6.56 0.22 -1.44
C VAL A 77 7.12 -0.48 -0.19
N CYS A 78 8.41 -0.81 -0.17
CA CYS A 78 9.07 -1.42 0.98
C CYS A 78 9.05 -0.50 2.22
N GLU A 79 9.30 0.79 2.03
CA GLU A 79 9.16 1.80 3.11
C GLU A 79 7.71 1.89 3.61
N LEU A 80 6.72 1.95 2.72
CA LEU A 80 5.30 1.98 3.08
C LEU A 80 4.83 0.72 3.80
N GLU A 81 5.31 -0.46 3.39
CA GLU A 81 5.01 -1.73 4.06
C GLU A 81 5.56 -1.76 5.48
N LYS A 82 6.78 -1.24 5.67
CA LYS A 82 7.39 -1.09 6.99
C LYS A 82 6.60 -0.12 7.87
N GLU A 83 6.14 1.01 7.33
CA GLU A 83 5.28 1.95 8.07
C GLU A 83 3.95 1.32 8.47
N CYS A 84 3.32 0.54 7.58
CA CYS A 84 2.11 -0.22 7.88
C CYS A 84 2.32 -1.23 9.02
N MET A 85 3.44 -1.97 9.00
CA MET A 85 3.81 -2.91 10.05
C MET A 85 3.98 -2.19 11.40
N ASN A 86 4.69 -1.06 11.41
CA ASN A 86 4.92 -0.28 12.63
C ASN A 86 3.61 0.27 13.22
N MET A 87 2.76 0.87 12.39
CA MET A 87 1.44 1.37 12.83
C MET A 87 0.57 0.26 13.42
N LYS A 88 0.59 -0.94 12.82
CA LYS A 88 -0.15 -2.09 13.34
C LYS A 88 0.32 -2.50 14.73
N GLU A 89 1.63 -2.47 14.98
CA GLU A 89 2.21 -2.79 16.28
C GLU A 89 1.84 -1.74 17.34
N GLU A 90 1.97 -0.45 17.00
CA GLU A 90 1.57 0.68 17.85
C GLU A 90 0.09 0.58 18.24
N LEU A 91 -0.80 0.29 17.28
CA LEU A 91 -2.22 0.06 17.55
C LEU A 91 -2.43 -1.16 18.46
N GLN A 92 -1.67 -2.25 18.29
CA GLN A 92 -1.78 -3.43 19.14
C GLN A 92 -1.36 -3.12 20.59
N LYS A 93 -0.29 -2.34 20.79
CA LYS A 93 0.16 -1.86 22.11
C LYS A 93 -0.90 -0.99 22.77
N LEU A 94 -1.46 -0.02 22.03
CA LEU A 94 -2.52 0.86 22.51
C LEU A 94 -3.79 0.08 22.87
N VAL A 95 -4.20 -0.89 22.06
CA VAL A 95 -5.38 -1.75 22.35
C VAL A 95 -5.17 -2.60 23.60
N ARG A 96 -3.96 -3.15 23.81
CA ARG A 96 -3.61 -3.92 25.02
C ARG A 96 -3.61 -3.05 26.27
N SER A 97 -3.02 -1.85 26.19
CA SER A 97 -3.02 -0.88 27.28
C SER A 97 -4.45 -0.42 27.64
N LYS A 98 -5.30 -0.18 26.63
CA LYS A 98 -6.72 0.20 26.82
C LYS A 98 -7.57 -0.90 27.46
N ARG A 99 -7.28 -2.19 27.19
CA ARG A 99 -7.90 -3.33 27.91
C ARG A 99 -7.43 -3.42 29.36
N SER A 100 -6.14 -3.17 29.63
CA SER A 100 -5.59 -3.14 30.98
C SER A 100 -6.24 -2.04 31.83
N TRP A 101 -6.40 -0.83 31.27
CA TRP A 101 -7.07 0.29 31.94
C TRP A 101 -8.56 0.03 32.23
N LYS A 102 -9.29 -0.60 31.29
CA LYS A 102 -10.69 -1.04 31.50
C LYS A 102 -10.85 -2.10 32.59
N ASN A 103 -9.81 -2.86 32.90
CA ASN A 103 -9.82 -3.86 33.97
C ASN A 103 -9.44 -3.23 35.32
N PHE A 104 -8.57 -2.21 35.31
CA PHE A 104 -8.19 -1.47 36.50
C PHE A 104 -9.34 -0.62 37.07
N THR A 105 -10.13 0.04 36.22
CA THR A 105 -11.32 0.80 36.67
C THR A 105 -12.45 -0.09 37.22
N ARG A 106 -12.51 -1.37 36.81
CA ARG A 106 -13.42 -2.35 37.43
C ARG A 106 -12.96 -2.83 38.81
N LYS A 107 -11.65 -2.89 39.06
CA LYS A 107 -11.06 -3.34 40.33
C LYS A 107 -11.10 -2.28 41.44
N LEU A 108 -11.32 -1.01 41.10
CA LEU A 108 -11.39 0.11 42.05
C LEU A 108 -12.82 0.46 42.52
N ASN A 109 -13.86 -0.31 42.15
CA ASN A 109 -15.21 -0.14 42.70
C ASN A 109 -15.36 -0.72 44.12
N PHE A 110 -14.45 -0.35 45.02
CA PHE A 110 -14.62 -0.58 46.45
C PHE A 110 -15.73 0.32 47.00
N LYS A 111 -16.84 -0.34 47.35
CA LYS A 111 -17.51 -0.20 48.64
C LYS A 111 -17.98 1.21 49.03
N LYS A 112 -19.12 1.61 48.48
CA LYS A 112 -20.07 2.47 49.21
C LYS A 112 -21.49 1.98 48.99
N LYS A 113 -22.06 1.31 50.00
CA LYS A 113 -23.49 1.39 50.31
C LYS A 113 -23.71 1.11 51.79
N SER A 114 -24.19 2.16 52.45
CA SER A 114 -24.70 2.25 53.81
C SER A 114 -26.11 1.68 53.93
N GLU A 115 -26.50 1.40 55.18
CA GLU A 115 -27.89 1.31 55.71
C GLU A 115 -28.73 0.07 55.31
N CYS A 116 -29.60 -0.52 56.14
CA CYS A 116 -30.05 -0.27 57.52
C CYS A 116 -30.59 -1.60 58.11
N PHE A 117 -30.67 -1.63 59.44
CA PHE A 117 -31.32 -2.60 60.32
C PHE A 117 -32.68 -3.12 59.78
N ASN A 118 -32.97 -4.42 59.94
CA ASN A 118 -34.36 -4.89 60.05
C ASN A 118 -34.49 -6.06 61.05
N PRO A 119 -35.46 -5.99 61.98
CA PRO A 119 -35.70 -6.99 63.01
C PRO A 119 -36.41 -8.23 62.46
N LYS A 120 -36.25 -9.32 63.23
CA LYS A 120 -36.61 -10.70 62.92
C LYS A 120 -38.12 -10.89 62.74
N ASP A 121 -38.56 -11.35 61.58
CA ASP A 121 -39.81 -12.11 61.46
C ASP A 121 -39.52 -13.61 61.54
N GLN A 122 -40.04 -14.20 62.61
CA GLN A 122 -39.88 -15.60 62.97
C GLN A 122 -40.73 -16.47 62.05
N ALA A 123 -40.08 -17.49 61.47
CA ALA A 123 -40.76 -18.61 60.86
C ALA A 123 -41.45 -19.47 61.93
N LYS A 124 -42.64 -20.00 61.60
CA LYS A 124 -43.00 -21.43 61.76
C LYS A 124 -44.43 -21.69 61.24
N PRO A 125 -44.59 -22.63 60.28
CA PRO A 125 -45.77 -23.48 60.21
C PRO A 125 -45.43 -24.88 60.77
N ALA A 126 -46.39 -25.51 61.44
CA ALA A 126 -46.72 -26.95 61.41
C ALA A 126 -47.32 -27.42 62.76
N VAL A 127 -48.57 -27.90 62.64
CA VAL A 127 -49.32 -28.86 63.47
C VAL A 127 -49.53 -28.53 64.95
#